data_AF-A0A2S2P712-F1
#
_entry.id   AF-A0A2S2P712-F1
#
_cell.length_a   1.000
_cell.length_b   1.000
_cell.length_c   1.000
_cell.angle_alpha   90.00
_cell.angle_beta   90.00
_cell.angle_gamma   90.00
#
_symmetry.space_group_name_H-M   'P 1'
#
loop_
_entity.id
_entity.type
_entity.pdbx_description
1 polymer ?
#
loop_
_entity_poly.entity_id
_entity_poly.type
_entity_poly.pdbx_seq_one_letter_code
_entity_poly.pdbx_strand_id
1 'polypeptide(L)'
;NNFITSNAYSCIELNALALINIVKYFSKLENSKDSQMFLPWLYSSQTCEKLFRSTRSMTSTYSTVVNFSLKDFIRKLTRIEILNFIQNDLRVTAESNSENNLFFPREKKPSRNYVNTNRDTNVNTNEKISPNIFEKLTDIDIEDILDKSLA
;
A
#
# COMPACT_ATOMS: atom_id res chain seq x y z
N ASN A 1 6.41 -22.89 -32.26
CA ASN A 1 7.80 -22.41 -32.09
C ASN A 1 7.79 -21.03 -31.48
N ASN A 2 7.81 -20.96 -30.15
CA ASN A 2 7.83 -19.69 -29.42
C ASN A 2 9.28 -19.25 -29.28
N PHE A 3 9.73 -18.38 -30.18
CA PHE A 3 11.06 -17.77 -30.09
C PHE A 3 11.03 -16.68 -29.02
N ILE A 4 11.64 -16.96 -27.87
CA ILE A 4 12.02 -15.94 -26.90
C ILE A 4 13.09 -15.07 -27.58
N THR A 5 12.97 -13.75 -27.50
CA THR A 5 13.95 -12.84 -28.11
C THR A 5 15.31 -12.98 -27.43
N SER A 6 16.39 -12.70 -28.16
CA SER A 6 17.75 -12.76 -27.60
C SER A 6 17.89 -11.89 -26.33
N ASN A 7 17.23 -10.74 -26.30
CA ASN A 7 17.22 -9.85 -25.13
C ASN A 7 16.60 -10.53 -23.90
N ALA A 8 15.49 -11.24 -24.08
CA ALA A 8 14.84 -11.95 -23.00
C ALA A 8 15.69 -13.12 -22.48
N TYR A 9 16.45 -13.81 -23.36
CA TYR A 9 17.45 -14.79 -22.92
C TYR A 9 18.54 -14.16 -22.05
N SER A 10 19.12 -13.03 -22.47
CA SER A 10 20.13 -12.33 -21.68
C SER A 10 19.59 -11.86 -20.32
N CYS A 11 18.34 -11.39 -20.27
CA CYS A 11 17.70 -11.03 -19.00
C CYS A 11 17.53 -12.23 -18.07
N ILE A 12 17.14 -13.40 -18.61
CA ILE A 12 17.02 -14.64 -17.82
C ILE A 12 18.38 -15.04 -17.25
N GLU A 13 19.42 -15.02 -18.09
CA GLU A 13 20.79 -15.37 -17.68
C GLU A 13 21.32 -14.42 -16.58
N LEU A 14 21.17 -13.11 -16.78
CA LEU A 14 21.57 -12.11 -15.78
C LEU A 14 20.84 -12.30 -14.45
N ASN A 15 19.53 -12.50 -14.48
CA ASN A 15 18.73 -12.73 -13.28
C ASN A 15 19.12 -14.02 -12.56
N ALA A 16 19.37 -15.10 -13.30
CA ALA A 16 19.82 -16.38 -12.74
C ALA A 16 21.20 -16.24 -12.07
N LEU A 17 22.15 -15.57 -12.75
CA LEU A 17 23.48 -15.35 -12.21
C LEU A 17 23.45 -14.47 -10.95
N ALA A 18 22.66 -13.39 -10.96
CA ALA A 18 22.47 -12.53 -9.81
C ALA A 18 21.90 -13.32 -8.62
N LEU A 19 20.88 -14.15 -8.85
CA LEU A 19 20.28 -14.97 -7.80
C LEU A 19 21.27 -15.98 -7.21
N ILE A 20 22.05 -16.67 -8.05
CA ILE A 20 23.09 -17.60 -7.58
C ILE A 20 24.13 -16.88 -6.71
N ASN A 21 24.54 -15.68 -7.11
CA ASN A 21 25.50 -14.89 -6.33
C ASN A 21 24.93 -14.45 -4.99
N ILE A 22 23.67 -14.05 -4.94
CA ILE A 22 22.97 -13.70 -3.70
C ILE A 22 22.89 -14.93 -2.77
N VAL A 23 22.48 -16.09 -3.29
CA VAL A 23 22.43 -17.34 -2.51
C VAL A 23 23.80 -17.70 -1.95
N LYS A 24 24.86 -17.63 -2.76
CA LYS A 24 26.24 -17.87 -2.32
C LYS A 24 26.69 -16.89 -1.25
N TYR A 25 26.29 -15.63 -1.34
CA TYR A 25 26.58 -14.61 -0.33
C TYR A 25 25.93 -14.98 1.01
N PHE A 26 24.63 -15.27 1.02
CA PHE A 26 23.91 -15.68 2.24
C PHE A 26 24.36 -17.02 2.80
N SER A 27 24.87 -17.93 1.96
CA SER A 27 25.42 -19.22 2.39
C SER A 27 26.81 -19.11 3.04
N LYS A 28 27.55 -18.01 2.79
CA LYS A 28 28.88 -17.76 3.35
C LYS A 28 28.85 -16.99 4.66
N LEU A 29 27.71 -16.42 5.04
CA LEU A 29 27.53 -15.76 6.32
C LEU A 29 27.59 -16.82 7.43
N GLU A 30 28.62 -16.76 8.29
CA GLU A 30 28.80 -17.69 9.42
C GLU A 30 27.71 -17.56 10.48
N ASN A 31 27.00 -16.43 10.52
CA ASN A 31 25.90 -16.21 11.45
C ASN A 31 24.61 -16.83 10.92
N SER A 32 24.10 -17.86 11.61
CA SER A 32 22.85 -18.54 11.23
C SER A 32 21.63 -17.61 11.19
N LYS A 33 21.65 -16.49 11.91
CA LYS A 33 20.58 -15.47 11.89
C LYS A 33 20.51 -14.70 10.57
N ASP A 34 21.65 -14.36 9.99
CA ASP A 34 21.70 -13.54 8.77
C ASP A 34 21.33 -14.37 7.53
N SER A 35 21.58 -15.69 7.58
CA SER A 35 21.15 -16.63 6.54
C SER A 35 19.63 -16.72 6.38
N GLN A 36 18.86 -16.52 7.47
CA GLN A 36 17.39 -16.51 7.45
C GLN A 36 16.79 -15.24 6.84
N MET A 37 17.60 -14.21 6.58
CA MET A 37 17.14 -12.96 5.97
C MET A 37 17.03 -13.04 4.44
N PHE A 38 17.43 -14.17 3.84
CA PHE A 38 17.27 -14.36 2.41
C PHE A 38 15.80 -14.63 2.05
N LEU A 39 15.16 -13.61 1.46
CA LEU A 39 13.76 -13.66 1.02
C LEU A 39 13.69 -13.46 -0.50
N PRO A 40 13.79 -14.53 -1.31
CA PRO A 40 13.85 -14.46 -2.78
C PRO A 40 12.75 -13.61 -3.42
N TRP A 41 11.55 -13.62 -2.85
CA TRP A 41 10.39 -12.92 -3.38
C TRP A 41 10.49 -11.39 -3.28
N LEU A 42 11.36 -10.86 -2.41
CA LEU A 42 11.60 -9.41 -2.31
C LEU A 42 12.42 -8.86 -3.49
N TYR A 43 13.12 -9.71 -4.24
CA TYR A 43 13.89 -9.32 -5.43
C TYR A 43 13.03 -9.16 -6.70
N SER A 44 11.71 -9.17 -6.56
CA SER A 44 10.77 -8.95 -7.66
C SER A 44 10.24 -7.51 -7.67
N SER A 45 9.81 -7.04 -8.84
CA SER A 45 9.14 -5.73 -9.01
C SER A 45 7.73 -5.67 -8.41
N GLN A 46 7.23 -6.76 -7.83
CA GLN A 46 5.85 -6.88 -7.34
C GLN A 46 5.51 -5.83 -6.28
N THR A 47 6.46 -5.47 -5.42
CA THR A 47 6.26 -4.43 -4.41
C THR A 47 6.08 -3.06 -5.05
N CYS A 48 6.85 -2.75 -6.10
CA CYS A 48 6.70 -1.51 -6.86
C CYS A 48 5.32 -1.45 -7.52
N GLU A 49 4.88 -2.54 -8.16
CA GLU A 49 3.54 -2.60 -8.76
C GLU A 49 2.42 -2.39 -7.74
N LYS A 50 2.54 -3.01 -6.55
CA LYS A 50 1.61 -2.78 -5.44
C LYS A 50 1.57 -1.31 -5.05
N LEU A 51 2.71 -0.66 -4.92
CA LEU A 51 2.79 0.77 -4.61
C LEU A 51 2.12 1.63 -5.69
N PHE A 52 2.40 1.37 -6.96
CA PHE A 52 1.78 2.06 -8.10
C PHE A 52 0.26 1.85 -8.16
N ARG A 53 -0.23 0.66 -7.82
CA ARG A 53 -1.67 0.43 -7.73
C ARG A 53 -2.28 1.22 -6.57
N SER A 54 -1.65 1.23 -5.40
CA SER A 54 -2.12 2.00 -4.24
C SER A 54 -2.19 3.51 -4.53
N THR A 55 -1.17 4.07 -5.20
CA THR A 55 -1.18 5.49 -5.58
C THR A 55 -2.27 5.81 -6.62
N ARG A 56 -2.53 4.89 -7.56
CA ARG A 56 -3.64 5.03 -8.51
C ARG A 56 -5.01 4.90 -7.85
N SER A 57 -5.17 4.05 -6.83
CA SER A 57 -6.44 3.96 -6.09
C SER A 57 -6.74 5.15 -5.19
N MET A 58 -5.73 5.97 -4.87
CA MET A 58 -5.89 7.20 -4.09
C MET A 58 -6.30 8.40 -4.96
N THR A 59 -7.21 8.21 -5.91
CA THR A 59 -7.82 9.32 -6.68
C THR A 59 -9.14 9.74 -6.02
N SER A 60 -9.51 11.00 -6.21
CA SER A 60 -10.77 11.54 -5.69
C SER A 60 -11.98 10.87 -6.37
N THR A 61 -13.14 10.89 -5.70
CA THR A 61 -14.41 10.45 -6.29
C THR A 61 -14.64 11.19 -7.62
N TYR A 62 -15.04 10.45 -8.66
CA TYR A 62 -15.20 10.93 -10.04
C TYR A 62 -13.91 11.30 -10.80
N SER A 63 -12.73 11.05 -10.23
CA SER A 63 -11.45 11.22 -10.94
C SER A 63 -10.90 9.87 -11.44
N THR A 64 -10.89 9.70 -12.76
CA THR A 64 -10.33 8.52 -13.47
C THR A 64 -8.87 8.72 -13.87
N VAL A 65 -8.19 9.73 -13.31
CA VAL A 65 -6.84 10.11 -13.70
C VAL A 65 -5.84 9.04 -13.24
N VAL A 66 -5.39 8.22 -14.19
CA VAL A 66 -4.43 7.13 -13.97
C VAL A 66 -2.96 7.59 -14.04
N ASN A 67 -2.72 8.75 -14.64
CA ASN A 67 -1.40 9.35 -14.83
C ASN A 67 -1.18 10.45 -13.79
N PHE A 68 0.00 10.51 -13.20
CA PHE A 68 0.32 11.53 -12.22
C PHE A 68 1.73 12.07 -12.48
N SER A 69 1.94 13.34 -12.15
CA SER A 69 3.29 13.91 -12.16
C SER A 69 4.11 13.32 -11.00
N LEU A 70 5.43 13.48 -11.04
CA LEU A 70 6.29 13.09 -9.92
C LEU A 70 5.89 13.80 -8.62
N LYS A 71 5.49 15.07 -8.69
CA LYS A 71 4.99 15.85 -7.56
C LYS A 71 3.74 15.22 -6.94
N ASP A 72 2.80 14.80 -7.78
CA ASP A 72 1.58 14.14 -7.33
C ASP A 72 1.86 12.75 -6.75
N PHE A 73 2.83 12.03 -7.32
CA PHE A 73 3.29 10.76 -6.79
C PHE A 73 3.86 10.91 -5.38
N ILE A 74 4.77 11.87 -5.16
CA ILE A 74 5.38 12.14 -3.84
C ILE A 74 4.31 12.49 -2.80
N ARG A 75 3.36 13.37 -3.14
CA ARG A 75 2.23 13.70 -2.23
C ARG A 75 1.42 12.46 -1.83
N LYS A 76 1.16 11.57 -2.78
CA LYS A 76 0.46 10.31 -2.52
C LYS A 76 1.32 9.35 -1.69
N LEU A 77 2.65 9.34 -1.87
CA LEU A 77 3.57 8.53 -1.05
C LEU A 77 3.54 8.96 0.41
N THR A 78 3.65 10.25 0.71
CA THR A 78 3.55 10.76 2.09
C THR A 78 2.24 10.33 2.76
N ARG A 79 1.13 10.36 2.01
CA ARG A 79 -0.15 9.88 2.51
C ARG A 79 -0.17 8.37 2.78
N ILE A 80 0.44 7.57 1.90
CA ILE A 80 0.57 6.12 2.10
C ILE A 80 1.41 5.81 3.33
N GLU A 81 2.50 6.55 3.54
CA GLU A 81 3.36 6.41 4.70
C GLU A 81 2.62 6.68 6.01
N ILE A 82 1.88 7.79 6.09
CA ILE A 82 1.05 8.13 7.25
C ILE A 82 0.00 7.03 7.51
N LEU A 83 -0.67 6.52 6.47
CA LEU A 83 -1.64 5.43 6.63
C LEU A 83 -1.00 4.14 7.13
N ASN A 84 0.19 3.79 6.63
CA ASN A 84 0.94 2.62 7.10
C ASN A 84 1.37 2.80 8.57
N PHE A 85 1.82 4.00 8.94
CA PHE A 85 2.16 4.33 10.32
C PHE A 85 0.97 4.12 11.25
N ILE A 86 -0.18 4.73 10.94
CA ILE A 86 -1.42 4.58 11.71
C ILE A 86 -1.83 3.11 11.78
N GLN A 87 -1.81 2.38 10.66
CA GLN A 87 -2.20 0.98 10.64
C GLN A 87 -1.32 0.10 11.53
N ASN A 88 0.00 0.36 11.56
CA ASN A 88 0.92 -0.41 12.39
C ASN A 88 0.79 -0.04 13.87
N ASP A 89 0.62 1.25 14.20
CA ASP A 89 0.39 1.72 15.56
C ASP A 89 -0.90 1.14 16.18
N LEU A 90 -1.98 1.11 15.39
CA LEU A 90 -3.24 0.47 15.78
C LEU A 90 -3.09 -1.04 16.01
N ARG A 91 -2.25 -1.73 15.24
CA ARG A 91 -1.99 -3.18 15.43
C ARG A 91 -1.25 -3.47 16.73
N VAL A 92 -0.25 -2.66 17.08
CA VAL A 92 0.51 -2.80 18.34
C VAL A 92 -0.40 -2.56 19.56
N THR A 93 -1.32 -1.59 19.45
CA THR A 93 -2.28 -1.30 20.52
C THR A 93 -3.35 -2.38 20.67
N ALA A 94 -3.78 -3.00 19.58
CA ALA A 94 -4.74 -4.11 19.56
C ALA A 94 -4.21 -5.42 20.19
N GLU A 95 -2.92 -5.71 20.04
CA GLU A 95 -2.27 -6.90 20.61
C GLU A 95 -1.98 -6.75 22.12
N SER A 96 -1.88 -5.50 22.61
CA SER A 96 -1.58 -5.18 24.02
C SER A 96 -2.80 -4.83 24.86
N ASN A 97 -3.90 -4.34 24.26
CA ASN A 97 -5.14 -3.99 24.95
C ASN A 97 -6.36 -4.55 24.21
N SER A 98 -6.97 -5.61 24.76
CA SER A 98 -8.18 -6.25 24.20
C SER A 98 -9.42 -5.33 24.13
N GLU A 99 -9.37 -4.11 24.65
CA GLU A 99 -10.52 -3.18 24.75
C GLU A 99 -10.50 -2.03 23.72
N ASN A 100 -9.36 -1.75 23.05
CA ASN A 100 -9.22 -0.66 22.08
C ASN A 100 -9.12 -1.15 20.63
N ASN A 101 -9.77 -2.26 20.30
CA ASN A 101 -9.90 -2.70 18.91
C ASN A 101 -10.88 -1.76 18.18
N LEU A 102 -10.35 -0.80 17.42
CA LEU A 102 -11.13 0.00 16.49
C LEU A 102 -11.78 -0.92 15.45
N PHE A 103 -13.02 -1.33 15.71
CA PHE A 103 -13.84 -2.08 14.79
C PHE A 103 -14.37 -1.12 13.73
N PHE A 104 -13.64 -0.96 12.63
CA PHE A 104 -14.19 -0.30 11.46
C PHE A 104 -15.33 -1.16 10.91
N PRO A 105 -16.59 -0.68 10.89
CA PRO A 105 -17.70 -1.43 10.35
C PRO A 105 -17.41 -1.72 8.88
N ARG A 106 -16.96 -2.94 8.59
CA ARG A 106 -16.90 -3.41 7.21
C ARG A 106 -18.32 -3.76 6.83
N GLU A 107 -18.83 -3.13 5.78
CA GLU A 107 -20.06 -3.58 5.15
C GLU A 107 -19.90 -5.07 4.85
N LYS A 108 -20.70 -5.91 5.52
CA LYS A 108 -20.69 -7.34 5.29
C LYS A 108 -21.15 -7.50 3.84
N LYS A 109 -20.25 -7.94 2.95
CA LYS A 109 -20.64 -8.30 1.60
C LYS A 109 -21.83 -9.25 1.73
N PRO A 110 -22.99 -8.94 1.14
CA PRO A 110 -24.12 -9.84 1.22
C PRO A 110 -23.61 -11.20 0.74
N SER A 111 -23.77 -12.21 1.60
CA SER A 111 -23.61 -13.60 1.21
C SER A 111 -24.33 -13.75 -0.13
N ARG A 112 -23.60 -14.18 -1.16
CA ARG A 112 -24.14 -14.36 -2.51
C ARG A 112 -25.04 -15.59 -2.52
N ASN A 113 -26.08 -15.58 -1.69
CA ASN A 113 -27.22 -16.45 -1.81
C ASN A 113 -28.13 -15.80 -2.84
N TYR A 114 -28.11 -16.35 -4.06
CA TYR A 114 -29.14 -16.09 -5.05
C TYR A 114 -30.50 -16.40 -4.42
N VAL A 115 -31.26 -15.38 -4.04
CA VAL A 115 -32.69 -15.48 -3.80
C VAL A 115 -33.35 -14.25 -4.39
N ASN A 116 -34.00 -14.46 -5.53
CA ASN A 116 -35.05 -13.59 -6.05
C ASN A 116 -36.16 -13.48 -5.00
N THR A 117 -36.53 -12.27 -4.58
CA THR A 117 -37.94 -11.83 -4.47
C THR A 117 -38.04 -10.35 -4.10
N ASN A 118 -39.03 -9.71 -4.70
CA ASN A 118 -39.40 -8.30 -4.67
C ASN A 118 -39.85 -7.75 -3.30
N ARG A 119 -39.88 -6.40 -3.25
CA ARG A 119 -40.76 -5.48 -2.47
C ARG A 119 -40.18 -4.82 -1.22
N ASP A 120 -40.02 -3.50 -1.38
CA ASP A 120 -40.38 -2.38 -0.50
C ASP A 120 -40.11 -2.50 1.01
N THR A 121 -39.27 -1.60 1.53
CA THR A 121 -39.68 -0.68 2.60
C THR A 121 -38.69 0.47 2.77
N ASN A 122 -39.26 1.68 2.81
CA ASN A 122 -38.64 2.94 3.22
C ASN A 122 -38.06 2.86 4.64
N VAL A 123 -36.84 3.36 4.86
CA VAL A 123 -36.46 4.00 6.13
C VAL A 123 -35.67 5.27 5.83
N ASN A 124 -36.24 6.37 6.30
CA ASN A 124 -35.75 7.73 6.19
C ASN A 124 -34.99 8.04 7.50
N THR A 125 -33.70 8.40 7.44
CA THR A 125 -33.01 9.08 8.56
C THR A 125 -32.09 10.16 8.03
N ASN A 126 -32.54 11.41 8.21
CA ASN A 126 -31.74 12.62 8.08
C ASN A 126 -30.82 12.76 9.31
N GLU A 127 -29.51 12.69 9.12
CA GLU A 127 -28.55 13.32 10.05
C GLU A 127 -27.50 14.09 9.25
N LYS A 128 -27.48 15.42 9.44
CA LYS A 128 -26.52 16.35 8.88
C LYS A 128 -25.22 16.29 9.70
N ILE A 129 -24.12 15.89 9.07
CA ILE A 129 -22.77 16.01 9.64
C ILE A 129 -22.11 17.26 9.03
N SER A 130 -21.60 18.15 9.88
CA SER A 130 -20.97 19.43 9.50
C SER A 130 -19.56 19.24 8.90
N PRO A 131 -19.13 20.04 7.89
CA PRO A 131 -17.90 19.77 7.13
C PRO A 131 -16.59 20.41 7.68
N ASN A 132 -16.58 21.06 8.85
CA ASN A 132 -15.53 22.05 9.17
C ASN A 132 -14.29 21.56 9.97
N ILE A 133 -13.89 20.29 9.87
CA ILE A 133 -12.68 19.80 10.60
C ILE A 133 -11.44 19.67 9.70
N PHE A 134 -11.58 19.59 8.37
CA PHE A 134 -10.46 19.25 7.49
C PHE A 134 -9.63 20.43 6.93
N GLU A 135 -10.08 21.67 7.06
CA GLU A 135 -9.39 22.83 6.46
C GLU A 135 -8.27 23.45 7.30
N LYS A 136 -8.08 23.05 8.57
CA LYS A 136 -7.09 23.71 9.46
C LYS A 136 -5.71 23.07 9.51
N LEU A 137 -5.46 21.96 8.80
CA LEU A 137 -4.23 21.17 8.91
C LEU A 137 -3.27 21.33 7.71
N THR A 138 -3.53 22.23 6.75
CA THR A 138 -2.78 22.23 5.49
C THR A 138 -1.62 23.21 5.39
N ASP A 139 -1.53 24.19 6.28
CA ASP A 139 -0.67 25.36 6.00
C ASP A 139 0.55 25.47 6.93
N ILE A 140 0.58 24.75 8.05
CA ILE A 140 1.66 24.87 9.05
C ILE A 140 2.80 23.87 8.77
N ASP A 141 2.52 22.70 8.19
CA ASP A 141 3.51 21.62 8.08
C ASP A 141 4.35 21.64 6.79
N ILE A 142 4.04 22.52 5.82
CA ILE A 142 4.76 22.57 4.53
C ILE A 142 6.05 23.40 4.63
N GLU A 143 6.03 24.50 5.38
CA GLU A 143 7.20 25.36 5.62
C GLU A 143 8.27 24.61 6.44
N ASP A 144 7.86 23.89 7.50
CA ASP A 144 8.76 23.11 8.37
C ASP A 144 9.46 21.95 7.64
N ILE A 145 8.87 21.43 6.56
CA ILE A 145 9.48 20.37 5.73
C ILE A 145 10.48 20.96 4.73
N LEU A 146 10.25 22.17 4.23
CA LEU A 146 11.15 22.85 3.30
C LEU A 146 12.42 23.33 4.00
N ASP A 147 12.31 23.85 5.22
CA ASP A 147 13.47 24.32 5.99
C ASP A 147 14.40 23.18 6.42
N LYS A 148 13.87 21.97 6.67
CA LYS A 148 14.69 20.79 6.98
C LYS A 148 15.39 20.18 5.77
N SER A 149 14.99 20.52 4.55
CA SER A 149 15.60 19.97 3.33
C SER A 149 16.72 20.86 2.77
N LEU A 150 16.92 22.06 3.32
CA LEU A 150 17.93 23.03 2.90
C LEU A 150 19.11 23.17 3.89
N ALA A 151 19.18 22.32 4.91
CA ALA A 151 20.28 22.21 5.86
C ALA A 151 21.21 21.02 5.54
#